data_AF-A0A3M2DBQ0-F1
#
_entry.id   AF-A0A3M2DBQ0-F1
#
_cell.length_a   1.000
_cell.length_b   1.000
_cell.length_c   1.000
_cell.angle_alpha   90.00
_cell.angle_beta   90.00
_cell.angle_gamma   90.00
#
_symmetry.space_group_name_H-M   'P 1'
#
loop_
_entity.id
_entity.type
_entity.pdbx_description
1 polymer ?
#
loop_
_entity_poly.entity_id
_entity_poly.type
_entity_poly.pdbx_seq_one_letter_code
_entity_poly.pdbx_strand_id
1 'polypeptide(L)'
;MKLRIRGNSIRLRLSQKDVERIKSEGLCEERVEFPSGEVFSYLLSVSKDIETPKAEFADNAIRVEISESEAKTWVETDQVGIYGECGKIKIAVEKDFKCLVPRDEEDEDAFPHPKQGAKSC
;
A
#
# COMPACT_ATOMS: atom_id res chain seq x y z
N MET A 1 3.56 7.04 -1.80
CA MET A 1 2.88 5.76 -1.45
C MET A 1 1.89 5.93 -0.30
N LYS A 2 0.84 5.10 -0.19
CA LYS A 2 -0.15 5.13 0.91
C LYS A 2 -0.16 3.81 1.68
N LEU A 3 -0.15 3.89 3.01
CA LEU A 3 -0.32 2.76 3.92
C LEU A 3 -1.77 2.70 4.45
N ARG A 4 -2.38 1.51 4.41
CA ARG A 4 -3.65 1.21 5.09
C ARG A 4 -3.49 -0.07 5.92
N ILE A 5 -3.96 -0.02 7.15
CA ILE A 5 -3.98 -1.16 8.07
C ILE A 5 -5.42 -1.42 8.50
N ARG A 6 -5.86 -2.69 8.49
CA ARG A 6 -7.17 -3.11 9.03
C ARG A 6 -7.06 -4.50 9.63
N GLY A 7 -7.24 -4.60 10.95
CA GLY A 7 -6.96 -5.84 11.67
C GLY A 7 -5.52 -6.30 11.39
N ASN A 8 -5.32 -7.59 11.14
CA ASN A 8 -4.00 -8.14 10.82
C ASN A 8 -3.68 -8.11 9.31
N SER A 9 -3.97 -6.98 8.66
CA SER A 9 -3.74 -6.80 7.21
C SER A 9 -3.02 -5.48 6.94
N ILE A 10 -1.99 -5.53 6.10
CA ILE A 10 -1.23 -4.40 5.59
C ILE A 10 -1.54 -4.23 4.10
N ARG A 11 -1.88 -3.01 3.70
CA ARG A 11 -2.10 -2.66 2.30
C ARG A 11 -1.27 -1.43 1.94
N LEU A 12 -0.42 -1.58 0.92
CA LEU A 12 0.32 -0.49 0.29
C LEU A 12 -0.34 -0.15 -1.04
N ARG A 13 -0.59 1.14 -1.27
CA ARG A 13 -1.07 1.65 -2.56
C ARG A 13 -0.06 2.63 -3.14
N LEU A 14 0.40 2.32 -4.35
CA LEU A 14 1.49 3.03 -5.01
C LEU A 14 0.94 3.87 -6.15
N SER A 15 1.23 5.16 -6.14
CA SER A 15 0.98 6.04 -7.29
C SER A 15 1.88 5.67 -8.46
N GLN A 16 1.62 6.23 -9.65
CA GLN A 16 2.48 5.98 -10.83
C GLN A 16 3.96 6.30 -10.56
N LYS A 17 4.25 7.40 -9.83
CA LYS A 17 5.61 7.77 -9.45
C LYS A 17 6.25 6.78 -8.48
N ASP A 18 5.46 6.22 -7.57
CA ASP A 18 5.96 5.20 -6.63
C ASP A 18 6.28 3.89 -7.38
N VAL A 19 5.45 3.49 -8.35
CA VAL A 19 5.70 2.33 -9.23
C VAL A 19 6.97 2.53 -10.05
N GLU A 20 7.19 3.75 -10.58
CA GLU A 20 8.43 4.09 -11.29
C GLU A 20 9.65 3.95 -10.38
N ARG A 21 9.59 4.41 -9.12
CA ARG A 21 10.68 4.22 -8.14
C ARG A 21 10.96 2.75 -7.87
N ILE A 22 9.92 1.93 -7.71
CA ILE A 22 10.11 0.48 -7.58
C ILE A 22 10.82 -0.10 -8.81
N LYS A 23 10.46 0.35 -10.00
CA LYS A 23 11.09 -0.12 -11.25
C LYS A 23 12.55 0.31 -11.37
N SER A 24 12.91 1.54 -11.00
CA SER A 24 14.26 2.07 -11.18
C SER A 24 15.22 1.78 -10.02
N GLU A 25 14.70 1.79 -8.79
CA GLU A 25 15.49 1.75 -7.56
C GLU A 25 15.24 0.46 -6.75
N GLY A 26 14.16 -0.27 -7.02
CA GLY A 26 13.77 -1.44 -6.23
C GLY A 26 13.27 -1.10 -4.83
N LEU A 27 13.02 0.19 -4.53
CA LEU A 27 12.65 0.68 -3.22
C LEU A 27 11.70 1.87 -3.35
N CYS A 28 10.67 1.93 -2.49
CA CYS A 28 9.87 3.11 -2.26
C CYS A 28 9.60 3.24 -0.76
N GLU A 29 10.03 4.35 -0.17
CA GLU A 29 9.90 4.63 1.26
C GLU A 29 9.13 5.94 1.49
N GLU A 30 8.33 5.96 2.55
CA GLU A 30 7.64 7.14 3.07
C GLU A 30 7.89 7.25 4.58
N ARG A 31 7.88 8.49 5.09
CA ARG A 31 8.15 8.79 6.50
C ARG A 31 7.13 9.74 7.08
N VAL A 32 6.85 9.58 8.36
CA VAL A 32 6.03 10.47 9.17
C VAL A 32 6.87 10.94 10.34
N GLU A 33 7.15 12.24 10.38
CA GLU A 33 7.87 12.89 11.47
C GLU A 33 6.87 13.36 12.53
N PHE A 34 7.06 12.92 13.77
CA PHE A 34 6.21 13.30 14.89
C PHE A 34 6.81 14.50 15.65
N PRO A 35 5.98 15.33 16.30
CA PRO A 35 6.47 16.46 17.10
C PRO A 35 7.41 16.09 18.25
N SER A 36 7.39 14.83 18.70
CA SER A 36 8.34 14.30 19.70
C SER A 36 9.76 14.09 19.17
N GLY A 37 9.96 14.18 17.85
CA GLY A 37 11.21 13.83 17.16
C GLY A 37 11.27 12.37 16.70
N GLU A 38 10.28 11.55 17.05
CA GLU A 38 10.18 10.17 16.56
C GLU A 38 9.78 10.13 15.08
N VAL A 39 10.29 9.15 14.35
CA VAL A 39 9.99 8.95 12.93
C VAL A 39 9.40 7.56 12.73
N PHE A 40 8.21 7.51 12.15
CA PHE A 40 7.62 6.27 11.66
C PHE A 40 7.84 6.17 10.15
N SER A 41 8.30 5.01 9.70
CA SER A 41 8.54 4.77 8.26
C SER A 41 7.74 3.59 7.75
N TYR A 42 7.47 3.59 6.46
CA TYR A 42 6.94 2.42 5.78
C TYR A 42 7.50 2.34 4.37
N LEU A 43 7.90 1.14 3.96
CA LEU A 43 8.54 0.93 2.68
C LEU A 43 8.08 -0.36 1.98
N LEU A 44 8.11 -0.30 0.66
CA LEU A 44 8.09 -1.46 -0.23
C LEU A 44 9.47 -1.62 -0.86
N SER A 45 10.02 -2.82 -0.80
CA SER A 45 11.30 -3.17 -1.43
C SER A 45 11.22 -4.45 -2.25
N VAL A 46 12.07 -4.54 -3.26
CA VAL A 46 12.24 -5.72 -4.10
C VAL A 46 13.39 -6.55 -3.58
N SER A 47 13.18 -7.86 -3.43
CA SER A 47 14.19 -8.79 -2.94
C SER A 47 14.36 -9.97 -3.90
N LYS A 48 15.60 -10.41 -4.08
CA LYS A 48 15.95 -11.61 -4.87
C LYS A 48 15.91 -12.89 -4.05
N ASP A 49 15.90 -12.74 -2.73
CA ASP A 49 16.08 -13.85 -1.77
C ASP A 49 14.75 -14.40 -1.25
N ILE A 50 13.63 -13.97 -1.82
CA ILE A 50 12.29 -14.37 -1.42
C ILE A 50 11.46 -14.79 -2.64
N GLU A 51 10.58 -15.76 -2.43
CA GLU A 51 9.63 -16.23 -3.44
C GLU A 51 8.21 -15.69 -3.21
N THR A 52 7.89 -15.31 -1.97
CA THR A 52 6.57 -14.80 -1.58
C THR A 52 6.70 -13.52 -0.77
N PRO A 53 5.67 -12.65 -0.77
CA PRO A 53 5.71 -11.40 -0.02
C PRO A 53 6.01 -11.59 1.47
N LYS A 54 6.89 -10.75 2.01
CA LYS A 54 7.21 -10.72 3.45
C LYS A 54 6.85 -9.37 4.04
N ALA A 55 6.59 -9.38 5.34
CA ALA A 55 6.42 -8.17 6.12
C ALA A 55 7.12 -8.29 7.47
N GLU A 56 7.78 -7.22 7.89
CA GLU A 56 8.42 -7.10 9.20
C GLU A 56 8.19 -5.71 9.80
N PHE A 57 8.36 -5.62 11.12
CA PHE A 57 8.39 -4.36 11.84
C PHE A 57 9.66 -4.28 12.69
N ALA A 58 10.55 -3.36 12.31
CA ALA A 58 11.82 -3.12 12.97
C ALA A 58 12.20 -1.64 12.80
N ASP A 59 12.93 -1.06 13.75
CA ASP A 59 13.42 0.32 13.68
C ASP A 59 12.33 1.37 13.37
N ASN A 60 11.17 1.24 14.02
CA ASN A 60 9.99 2.08 13.77
C ASN A 60 9.51 2.09 12.31
N ALA A 61 9.82 1.03 11.56
CA ALA A 61 9.47 0.90 10.15
C ALA A 61 8.66 -0.37 9.87
N ILE A 62 7.58 -0.24 9.11
CA ILE A 62 6.94 -1.38 8.45
C ILE A 62 7.65 -1.61 7.12
N ARG A 63 8.22 -2.80 6.94
CA ARG A 63 8.90 -3.18 5.70
C ARG A 63 8.11 -4.28 5.03
N VAL A 64 7.71 -4.04 3.79
CA VAL A 64 7.11 -5.05 2.93
C VAL A 64 8.09 -5.38 1.81
N GLU A 65 8.39 -6.65 1.64
CA GLU A 65 9.22 -7.13 0.54
C GLU A 65 8.39 -7.96 -0.43
N ILE A 66 8.63 -7.77 -1.73
CA ILE A 66 8.10 -8.59 -2.82
C ILE A 66 9.26 -9.19 -3.62
N SER A 67 9.02 -10.34 -4.26
CA SER A 67 10.07 -10.97 -5.07
C SER A 67 10.38 -10.15 -6.32
N GLU A 68 11.60 -10.27 -6.85
CA GLU A 68 12.01 -9.63 -8.11
C GLU A 68 11.09 -10.01 -9.29
N SER A 69 10.63 -11.26 -9.34
CA SER A 69 9.73 -11.76 -10.39
C SER A 69 8.34 -11.13 -10.30
N GLU A 70 7.76 -11.03 -9.10
CA GLU A 70 6.49 -10.35 -8.86
C GLU A 70 6.60 -8.86 -9.19
N ALA A 71 7.66 -8.20 -8.72
CA ALA A 71 7.88 -6.78 -8.97
C ALA A 71 7.95 -6.49 -10.47
N LYS A 72 8.76 -7.24 -11.22
CA LYS A 72 8.90 -7.07 -12.67
C LYS A 72 7.56 -7.21 -13.38
N THR A 73 6.82 -8.28 -13.10
CA THR A 73 5.52 -8.53 -13.72
C THR A 73 4.53 -7.42 -13.38
N TRP A 74 4.49 -7.01 -12.12
CA TRP A 74 3.56 -6.00 -11.65
C TRP A 74 3.83 -4.60 -12.21
N VAL A 75 5.10 -4.18 -12.34
CA VAL A 75 5.45 -2.86 -12.89
C VAL A 75 5.32 -2.78 -14.41
N GLU A 76 5.48 -3.90 -15.14
CA GLU A 76 5.49 -3.92 -16.62
C GLU A 76 4.13 -4.22 -17.27
N THR A 77 3.15 -4.67 -16.49
CA THR A 77 1.84 -5.12 -17.00
C THR A 77 0.67 -4.32 -16.41
N ASP A 78 -0.55 -4.63 -16.85
CA ASP A 78 -1.80 -4.10 -16.27
C ASP A 78 -2.19 -4.79 -14.95
N GLN A 79 -1.33 -5.63 -14.38
CA GLN A 79 -1.57 -6.25 -13.08
C GLN A 79 -1.83 -5.16 -12.02
N VAL A 80 -2.97 -5.30 -11.33
CA VAL A 80 -3.47 -4.34 -10.33
C VAL A 80 -2.63 -4.39 -9.06
N GLY A 81 -2.33 -5.59 -8.57
CA GLY A 81 -1.63 -5.77 -7.30
C GLY A 81 -0.96 -7.12 -7.12
N ILE A 82 -0.18 -7.22 -6.06
CA ILE A 82 0.48 -8.42 -5.52
C ILE A 82 -0.16 -8.71 -4.18
N TYR A 83 -0.51 -9.97 -3.94
CA TYR A 83 -1.22 -10.41 -2.74
C TYR A 83 -0.50 -11.61 -2.14
N GLY A 84 -0.36 -11.61 -0.82
CA GLY A 84 0.34 -12.70 -0.12
C GLY A 84 0.09 -12.69 1.37
N GLU A 85 0.70 -13.63 2.07
CA GLU A 85 0.62 -13.77 3.51
C GLU A 85 2.01 -13.97 4.11
N CYS A 86 2.29 -13.28 5.23
CA CYS A 86 3.50 -13.47 6.03
C CYS A 86 3.07 -13.93 7.43
N GLY A 87 3.17 -15.24 7.68
CA GLY A 87 2.60 -15.84 8.89
C GLY A 87 1.08 -15.64 8.94
N LYS A 88 0.61 -14.78 9.85
CA LYS A 88 -0.84 -14.43 9.96
C LYS A 88 -1.20 -13.11 9.28
N ILE A 89 -0.21 -12.36 8.78
CA ILE A 89 -0.40 -11.02 8.23
C ILE A 89 -0.82 -11.15 6.76
N LYS A 90 -1.95 -10.55 6.40
CA LYS A 90 -2.36 -10.42 5.00
C LYS A 90 -1.70 -9.20 4.37
N ILE A 91 -1.10 -9.36 3.20
CA ILE A 91 -0.37 -8.32 2.49
C ILE A 91 -1.05 -8.04 1.15
N ALA A 92 -1.24 -6.77 0.83
CA ALA A 92 -1.70 -6.30 -0.47
C ALA A 92 -0.85 -5.12 -0.94
N VAL A 93 -0.23 -5.23 -2.11
CA VAL A 93 0.51 -4.15 -2.78
C VAL A 93 -0.24 -3.83 -4.06
N GLU A 94 -0.82 -2.64 -4.18
CA GLU A 94 -1.72 -2.29 -5.29
C GLU A 94 -1.29 -1.00 -5.98
N LYS A 95 -1.56 -0.87 -7.28
CA LYS A 95 -1.50 0.43 -7.96
C LYS A 95 -2.66 1.31 -7.47
N ASP A 96 -2.36 2.57 -7.17
CA ASP A 96 -3.34 3.55 -6.72
C ASP A 96 -4.05 4.18 -7.93
N PHE A 97 -5.09 3.49 -8.40
CA PHE A 97 -5.95 4.00 -9.48
C PHE A 97 -6.82 5.15 -8.97
N LYS A 98 -6.98 6.20 -9.79
CA LYS A 98 -7.98 7.24 -9.55
C LYS A 98 -9.37 6.59 -9.56
N CYS A 99 -10.17 6.82 -8.52
CA CYS A 99 -11.55 6.35 -8.48
C CYS A 99 -12.35 6.97 -9.62
N LEU A 100 -13.07 6.15 -10.39
CA LEU A 100 -13.97 6.60 -11.46
C LEU A 100 -15.35 7.06 -10.93
N VAL A 101 -15.74 6.56 -9.75
CA VAL A 101 -17.00 6.85 -9.05
C VAL A 101 -16.69 6.92 -7.54
N PRO A 102 -17.37 7.74 -6.73
CA PRO A 102 -17.36 7.57 -5.27
C PRO A 102 -17.70 6.12 -4.93
N ARG A 103 -16.95 5.48 -4.05
CA ARG A 103 -17.12 4.05 -3.78
C ARG A 103 -18.43 3.84 -3.01
N ASP A 104 -19.36 3.11 -3.62
CA ASP A 104 -20.49 2.48 -2.91
C ASP A 104 -20.07 1.18 -2.17
N GLU A 105 -18.79 0.78 -2.28
CA GLU A 105 -18.21 -0.32 -1.49
C GLU A 105 -17.61 0.20 -0.17
N GLU A 106 -18.36 1.04 0.55
CA GLU A 106 -17.98 1.46 1.89
C GLU A 106 -18.65 0.55 2.92
N ASP A 107 -17.88 0.20 3.96
CA ASP A 107 -18.34 -0.51 5.16
C ASP A 107 -19.79 -0.07 5.48
N GLU A 108 -20.71 -1.00 5.75
CA GLU A 108 -22.09 -0.66 6.12
C GLU A 108 -22.15 0.32 7.32
N ASP A 109 -21.05 0.41 8.08
CA ASP A 109 -20.83 1.28 9.24
C ASP A 109 -20.03 2.56 8.91
N ALA A 110 -19.82 2.90 7.64
CA ALA A 110 -19.15 4.13 7.23
C ALA A 110 -20.06 5.34 7.41
N PHE A 111 -19.47 6.48 7.80
CA PHE A 111 -20.24 7.73 7.92
C PHE A 111 -20.84 8.14 6.57
N PRO A 112 -22.09 8.65 6.55
CA PRO A 112 -22.70 9.15 5.32
C PRO A 112 -21.87 10.30 4.76
N HIS A 113 -21.79 10.38 3.43
CA HIS A 113 -20.97 11.40 2.79
C HIS A 113 -21.50 12.82 3.15
N PRO A 114 -20.66 13.78 3.59
CA PRO A 114 -21.12 15.08 4.09
C PRO A 114 -21.98 15.90 3.11
N LYS A 115 -21.86 15.64 1.81
CA LYS A 115 -22.66 16.30 0.75
C LYS A 115 -23.89 15.50 0.29
N GLN A 116 -24.12 14.29 0.81
CA GLN A 116 -25.24 13.43 0.40
C GLN A 116 -26.60 13.95 0.91
N GLY A 117 -26.60 14.96 1.80
CA GLY A 117 -27.80 15.61 2.33
C GLY A 117 -28.11 17.01 1.76
N ALA A 118 -27.27 17.57 0.88
CA ALA A 118 -27.51 18.89 0.31
C ALA A 118 -28.45 18.79 -0.91
N LYS A 119 -29.75 18.58 -0.67
CA LYS A 119 -30.76 18.87 -1.70
C LYS A 119 -30.80 20.39 -1.89
N SER A 120 -30.54 20.84 -3.12
CA SER A 120 -30.76 22.22 -3.54
C SER A 120 -32.24 22.56 -3.34
N CYS A 121 -32.52 23.57 -2.49
CA CYS A 121 -33.79 24.31 -2.54
C CYS A 121 -33.76 25.31 -3.69
#